data_AF-A0A316D779-F1
#
_entry.id   AF-A0A316D779-F1
#
_cell.length_a   1.000
_cell.length_b   1.000
_cell.length_c   1.000
_cell.angle_alpha   90.00
_cell.angle_beta   90.00
_cell.angle_gamma   90.00
#
_symmetry.space_group_name_H-M   'P 1'
#
loop_
_entity.id
_entity.type
_entity.pdbx_description
1 polymer ?
#
loop_
_entity_poly.entity_id
_entity_poly.type
_entity_poly.pdbx_seq_one_letter_code
_entity_poly.pdbx_strand_id
1 'polypeptide(L)'
;MSGSLMAFTWGVSLVASILVTLLLRPSRKGISLILGTLFANGLLFVGAHLLKLSFGPMIELDGNTTPILVDIVFALIGAVIGVLIAKAFKAR
;
A
#
# COMPACT_ATOMS: atom_id res chain seq x y z
N MET A 1 -6.67 -8.75 -13.04
CA MET A 1 -7.33 -7.72 -12.20
C MET A 1 -8.18 -6.86 -13.12
N SER A 2 -9.44 -6.57 -12.76
CA SER A 2 -10.22 -5.55 -13.47
C SER A 2 -9.59 -4.16 -13.28
N GLY A 3 -9.88 -3.23 -14.19
CA GLY A 3 -9.39 -1.85 -14.08
C GLY A 3 -9.86 -1.15 -12.80
N SER A 4 -11.07 -1.48 -12.34
CA SER A 4 -11.67 -1.02 -11.08
C SER A 4 -10.91 -1.51 -9.85
N LEU A 5 -10.55 -2.80 -9.81
CA LEU A 5 -9.74 -3.37 -8.72
C LEU A 5 -8.33 -2.76 -8.71
N MET A 6 -7.73 -2.56 -9.88
CA MET A 6 -6.43 -1.90 -9.98
C MET A 6 -6.50 -0.45 -9.50
N ALA A 7 -7.51 0.32 -9.91
CA ALA A 7 -7.71 1.69 -9.43
C ALA A 7 -7.89 1.73 -7.90
N PHE A 8 -8.62 0.77 -7.33
CA PHE A 8 -8.78 0.63 -5.89
C PHE A 8 -7.45 0.35 -5.19
N THR A 9 -6.68 -0.66 -5.60
CA THR A 9 -5.42 -1.03 -4.92
C THR A 9 -4.37 0.09 -5.02
N TRP A 10 -4.27 0.76 -6.16
CA TRP A 10 -3.39 1.93 -6.32
C TRP A 10 -3.87 3.12 -5.49
N GLY A 11 -5.18 3.36 -5.43
CA GLY A 11 -5.76 4.42 -4.60
C GLY A 11 -5.49 4.20 -3.11
N VAL A 12 -5.75 3.00 -2.60
CA VAL A 12 -5.46 2.60 -1.22
C VAL A 12 -3.96 2.74 -0.92
N SER A 13 -3.10 2.27 -1.83
CA SER A 13 -1.64 2.38 -1.69
C SER A 13 -1.16 3.83 -1.60
N LEU A 14 -1.72 4.72 -2.44
CA LEU A 14 -1.37 6.14 -2.45
C LEU A 14 -1.84 6.83 -1.16
N VAL A 15 -3.08 6.59 -0.74
CA VAL A 15 -3.64 7.15 0.49
C VAL A 15 -2.83 6.69 1.71
N ALA A 16 -2.53 5.39 1.81
CA ALA A 16 -1.68 4.84 2.87
C ALA A 16 -0.31 5.52 2.88
N SER A 17 0.32 5.68 1.72
CA SER A 17 1.64 6.31 1.59
C SER A 17 1.65 7.78 1.99
N ILE A 18 0.59 8.53 1.63
CA ILE A 18 0.41 9.92 2.06
C ILE A 18 0.28 9.98 3.58
N LEU A 19 -0.62 9.19 4.16
CA LEU A 19 -0.85 9.16 5.61
C LEU A 19 0.43 8.86 6.37
N VAL A 20 1.14 7.80 6.00
CA VAL A 20 2.38 7.39 6.67
C VAL A 20 3.50 8.42 6.48
N THR A 21 3.62 9.00 5.29
CA THR A 21 4.61 10.07 5.04
C THR A 21 4.33 11.30 5.90
N LEU A 22 3.07 11.68 6.07
CA LEU A 22 2.67 12.79 6.95
C LEU A 22 2.94 12.49 8.43
N LEU A 23 2.70 11.25 8.86
CA LEU A 23 2.92 10.80 10.23
C LEU A 23 4.40 10.71 10.60
N LEU A 24 5.22 10.07 9.76
CA LEU A 24 6.64 9.79 10.05
C LEU A 24 7.60 10.90 9.63
N ARG A 25 7.09 11.90 8.88
CA ARG A 25 7.79 13.13 8.48
C ARG A 25 9.24 12.90 7.99
N PRO A 26 9.44 12.08 6.95
CA PRO A 26 10.76 11.89 6.37
C PRO A 26 11.26 13.20 5.74
N SER A 27 12.58 13.39 5.70
CA SER A 27 13.18 14.57 5.07
C SER A 27 12.94 14.63 3.56
N ARG A 28 12.92 13.48 2.88
CA ARG A 28 12.65 13.35 1.45
C ARG A 28 11.23 12.86 1.22
N LYS A 29 10.24 13.75 1.42
CA LYS A 29 8.81 13.42 1.30
C LYS A 29 8.44 12.82 -0.06
N GLY A 30 8.99 13.34 -1.17
CA GLY A 30 8.73 12.81 -2.51
C GLY A 30 9.19 11.36 -2.70
N ILE A 31 10.42 11.04 -2.28
CA ILE A 31 10.95 9.67 -2.35
C ILE A 31 10.14 8.73 -1.45
N SER A 32 9.78 9.19 -0.26
CA SER A 32 8.92 8.46 0.66
C SER A 32 7.57 8.09 0.06
N LEU A 33 6.92 9.03 -0.65
CA LEU A 33 5.64 8.77 -1.31
C LEU A 33 5.78 7.74 -2.43
N ILE A 34 6.82 7.86 -3.26
CA ILE A 34 7.07 6.93 -4.38
C ILE A 34 7.36 5.53 -3.84
N LEU A 35 8.33 5.40 -2.94
CA LEU A 35 8.69 4.11 -2.35
C LEU A 35 7.54 3.53 -1.55
N GLY A 36 6.87 4.34 -0.72
CA GLY A 36 5.69 3.91 0.04
C GLY A 36 4.63 3.31 -0.87
N THR A 37 4.31 3.99 -1.98
CA THR A 37 3.23 3.54 -2.89
C THR A 37 3.63 2.26 -3.62
N LEU A 38 4.90 2.15 -4.05
CA LEU A 38 5.42 0.95 -4.69
C LEU A 38 5.42 -0.25 -3.74
N PHE A 39 5.90 -0.08 -2.51
CA PHE A 39 5.94 -1.16 -1.52
C PHE A 39 4.53 -1.54 -1.05
N ALA A 40 3.64 -0.57 -0.83
CA ALA A 40 2.23 -0.81 -0.51
C ALA A 40 1.58 -1.70 -1.58
N ASN A 41 1.72 -1.34 -2.84
CA ASN A 41 1.11 -2.10 -3.92
C ASN A 41 1.76 -3.48 -4.14
N GLY A 42 3.09 -3.56 -3.97
CA GLY A 42 3.80 -4.84 -3.99
C GLY A 42 3.34 -5.78 -2.89
N LEU A 43 3.15 -5.27 -1.67
CA LEU A 43 2.66 -6.06 -0.53
C LEU A 43 1.19 -6.46 -0.68
N LEU A 44 0.35 -5.59 -1.24
CA LEU A 44 -1.02 -5.94 -1.65
C LEU A 44 -1.02 -7.14 -2.60
N PHE A 45 -0.19 -7.08 -3.64
CA PHE A 45 -0.07 -8.17 -4.60
C PHE A 45 0.36 -9.48 -3.92
N VAL A 46 1.40 -9.43 -3.09
CA VAL A 46 1.89 -10.61 -2.36
C VAL A 46 0.83 -11.15 -1.40
N GLY A 47 0.20 -10.30 -0.58
CA GLY A 47 -0.77 -10.70 0.43
C GLY A 47 -2.04 -11.31 -0.18
N ALA A 48 -2.66 -10.59 -1.12
CA ALA A 48 -3.93 -11.02 -1.72
C ALA A 48 -3.75 -12.12 -2.77
N HIS A 49 -2.71 -12.07 -3.62
CA HIS A 49 -2.61 -12.98 -4.77
C HIS A 49 -1.70 -14.18 -4.52
N LEU A 50 -0.55 -14.00 -3.86
CA LEU A 50 0.38 -15.10 -3.61
C LEU A 50 0.02 -15.89 -2.35
N LEU A 51 -0.25 -15.18 -1.26
CA LEU A 51 -0.57 -15.80 0.03
C LEU A 51 -2.07 -16.11 0.19
N LYS A 52 -2.91 -15.60 -0.71
CA LYS A 52 -4.38 -15.76 -0.69
C LYS A 52 -4.99 -15.41 0.67
N LEU A 53 -4.42 -14.41 1.35
CA LEU A 53 -4.91 -13.98 2.65
C LEU A 53 -6.23 -13.25 2.46
N SER A 54 -7.28 -13.75 3.12
CA SER A 54 -8.63 -13.20 3.00
C SER A 54 -9.29 -13.22 4.38
N PHE A 55 -9.17 -12.11 5.10
CA PHE A 55 -9.82 -11.91 6.39
C PHE A 55 -10.50 -10.55 6.48
N GLY A 56 -11.61 -10.50 7.20
CA GLY A 56 -12.45 -9.30 7.29
C GLY A 56 -13.48 -9.18 6.16
N PRO A 57 -14.13 -8.01 6.03
CA PRO A 57 -15.20 -7.79 5.07
C PRO A 57 -14.69 -7.86 3.63
N MET A 58 -15.46 -8.57 2.79
CA MET A 58 -15.24 -8.68 1.36
C MET A 58 -16.10 -7.64 0.64
N ILE A 59 -15.54 -6.97 -0.36
CA ILE A 59 -16.30 -6.14 -1.30
C ILE A 59 -16.19 -6.75 -2.69
N GLU A 60 -17.30 -6.73 -3.40
CA GLU A 60 -17.33 -7.02 -4.83
C GLU A 60 -17.14 -5.72 -5.63
N LEU A 61 -16.07 -5.68 -6.42
CA LEU A 61 -15.75 -4.60 -7.34
C LEU A 61 -15.72 -5.19 -8.74
N ASP A 62 -16.75 -4.90 -9.53
CA ASP A 62 -16.78 -5.25 -10.96
C ASP A 62 -16.53 -6.75 -11.21
N GLY A 63 -17.23 -7.59 -10.44
CA GLY A 63 -17.12 -9.05 -10.49
C GLY A 63 -15.87 -9.64 -9.83
N ASN A 64 -14.99 -8.83 -9.22
CA ASN A 64 -13.86 -9.30 -8.41
C ASN A 64 -14.14 -9.08 -6.92
N THR A 65 -13.94 -10.12 -6.11
CA THR A 65 -14.06 -10.03 -4.65
C THR A 65 -12.71 -9.72 -4.02
N THR A 66 -12.62 -8.66 -3.20
CA THR A 66 -11.38 -8.29 -2.50
C THR A 66 -11.58 -8.11 -0.98
N PRO A 67 -10.67 -8.63 -0.15
CA PRO A 67 -10.70 -8.43 1.30
C PRO A 67 -10.18 -7.03 1.66
N ILE A 68 -11.08 -6.07 1.90
CA ILE A 68 -10.71 -4.67 2.15
C ILE A 68 -9.69 -4.55 3.29
N LEU A 69 -9.91 -5.30 4.38
CA LEU A 69 -9.12 -5.15 5.60
C LEU A 69 -7.68 -5.61 5.38
N VAL A 70 -7.50 -6.72 4.66
CA VAL A 70 -6.19 -7.20 4.23
C VAL A 70 -5.53 -6.13 3.36
N ASP A 71 -6.27 -5.60 2.38
CA ASP A 71 -5.71 -4.63 1.46
C ASP A 71 -5.20 -3.37 2.20
N ILE A 72 -6.01 -2.80 3.09
CA ILE A 72 -5.61 -1.63 3.87
C ILE A 72 -4.40 -1.93 4.76
N VAL A 73 -4.39 -3.07 5.44
CA VAL A 73 -3.28 -3.45 6.35
C VAL A 73 -1.98 -3.62 5.58
N PHE A 74 -1.99 -4.37 4.47
CA PHE A 74 -0.80 -4.59 3.65
C PHE A 74 -0.31 -3.31 2.98
N ALA A 75 -1.23 -2.45 2.52
CA ALA A 75 -0.88 -1.14 2.00
C ALA A 75 -0.20 -0.27 3.06
N LEU A 76 -0.70 -0.25 4.30
CA LEU A 76 -0.07 0.48 5.41
C LEU A 76 1.31 -0.07 5.75
N ILE A 77 1.47 -1.39 5.83
CA ILE A 77 2.76 -2.04 6.09
C ILE A 77 3.77 -1.64 5.00
N GLY A 78 3.38 -1.75 3.73
CA GLY A 78 4.26 -1.38 2.62
C GLY A 78 4.60 0.10 2.59
N ALA A 79 3.62 0.97 2.88
CA ALA A 79 3.85 2.40 3.02
C ALA A 79 4.87 2.70 4.13
N VAL A 80 4.74 2.07 5.31
CA VAL A 80 5.70 2.20 6.42
C VAL A 80 7.08 1.76 6.00
N ILE A 81 7.22 0.61 5.34
CA ILE A 81 8.51 0.12 4.84
C ILE A 81 9.13 1.14 3.88
N GLY A 82 8.36 1.63 2.89
CA GLY A 82 8.86 2.61 1.92
C GLY A 82 9.32 3.92 2.58
N VAL A 83 8.58 4.41 3.58
CA VAL A 83 8.95 5.60 4.34
C VAL A 83 10.21 5.37 5.19
N LEU A 84 10.32 4.22 5.85
CA LEU A 84 11.51 3.87 6.64
C LEU A 84 12.75 3.76 5.75
N ILE A 85 12.62 3.16 4.58
CA ILE A 85 13.70 3.11 3.57
C ILE A 85 14.07 4.52 3.11
N ALA A 86 13.08 5.38 2.82
CA ALA A 86 13.34 6.78 2.45
C ALA A 86 14.06 7.57 3.57
N LYS A 87 13.80 7.24 4.84
CA LYS A 87 14.53 7.78 6.00
C LYS A 87 15.95 7.22 6.08
N ALA A 88 16.15 5.94 5.79
CA ALA A 88 17.48 5.31 5.78
C ALA A 88 18.40 5.91 4.69
N PHE A 89 17.83 6.29 3.54
CA PHE A 89 18.54 7.05 2.50
C PHE A 89 18.89 8.49 2.90
N LYS A 90 18.51 8.95 4.09
CA LYS A 90 19.07 10.16 4.71
C LYS A 90 20.42 9.82 5.36
N ALA A 91 21.37 9.41 4.54
CA ALA A 91 22.75 9.21 4.94
C ALA A 91 23.64 9.96 3.95
N ARG A 92 24.26 11.02 4.48
CA ARG A 92 25.10 12.08 3.88
C ARG A 92 24.34 13.20 3.17
#